data_AF-A0A0D5Y949-F1
#
_entry.id   AF-A0A0D5Y949-F1
#
_cell.length_a   1.000
_cell.length_b   1.000
_cell.length_c   1.000
_cell.angle_alpha   90.00
_cell.angle_beta   90.00
_cell.angle_gamma   90.00
#
_symmetry.space_group_name_H-M   'P 1'
#
loop_
_entity.id
_entity.type
_entity.pdbx_description
1 polymer ?
#
loop_
_entity_poly.entity_id
_entity_poly.type
_entity_poly.pdbx_seq_one_letter_code
_entity_poly.pdbx_strand_id
1 'polypeptide(L)'
;AKHSDGNTLYQDNITNACYKFLNEAILLNETIKTMVVTELKSNPFIFVDSMYVDAEKVAFQLNFEAAPYLYQMPTKYKNNFRELFESVGVKQIFTVEDFASVLEAIKNANNCRKISENDFQLSRRIISEGIWGLIREKSQDFCEKNYGQIPLP
;
A
#
# COMPACT_ATOMS: atom_id res chain seq x y z
N ALA A 1 -15.90 6.75 23.14
CA ALA A 1 -15.67 5.68 24.15
C ALA A 1 -14.32 5.04 23.84
N LYS A 2 -13.36 5.15 24.76
CA LYS A 2 -12.01 4.57 24.66
C LYS A 2 -12.08 3.12 25.14
N HIS A 3 -12.21 2.18 24.20
CA HIS A 3 -12.11 0.75 24.45
C HIS A 3 -11.32 0.13 23.29
N SER A 4 -9.99 0.32 23.26
CA SER A 4 -9.17 -0.26 22.17
C SER A 4 -7.68 -0.45 22.47
N ASP A 5 -7.15 -0.10 23.66
CA ASP A 5 -5.68 -0.09 23.81
C ASP A 5 -5.10 -1.46 24.19
N GLY A 6 -5.88 -2.33 24.84
CA GLY A 6 -5.44 -3.67 25.24
C GLY A 6 -5.41 -4.68 24.09
N ASN A 7 -6.51 -4.80 23.35
CA ASN A 7 -6.64 -5.82 22.29
C ASN A 7 -5.68 -5.58 21.12
N THR A 8 -5.48 -4.32 20.73
CA THR A 8 -4.56 -3.96 19.65
C THR A 8 -3.11 -4.26 20.01
N LEU A 9 -2.72 -4.12 21.29
CA LEU A 9 -1.36 -4.47 21.75
C LEU A 9 -1.09 -5.98 21.68
N TYR A 10 -2.06 -6.81 22.08
CA TYR A 10 -1.93 -8.26 21.97
C TYR A 10 -1.85 -8.72 20.52
N GLN A 11 -2.70 -8.16 19.66
CA GLN A 11 -2.67 -8.44 18.23
C GLN A 11 -1.32 -8.04 17.63
N ASP A 12 -0.81 -6.85 17.95
CA ASP A 12 0.48 -6.39 17.44
C ASP A 12 1.64 -7.32 17.83
N ASN A 13 1.69 -7.75 19.09
CA ASN A 13 2.72 -8.65 19.57
C ASN A 13 2.68 -10.02 18.86
N ILE A 14 1.48 -10.56 18.67
CA ILE A 14 1.28 -11.83 17.96
C ILE A 14 1.71 -11.67 16.49
N THR A 15 1.23 -10.63 15.81
CA THR A 15 1.60 -10.32 14.42
C THR A 15 3.10 -10.17 14.26
N ASN A 16 3.75 -9.44 15.15
CA ASN A 16 5.20 -9.25 15.12
C ASN A 16 5.97 -10.56 15.31
N ALA A 17 5.52 -11.44 16.21
CA ALA A 17 6.10 -12.77 16.37
C ALA A 17 5.92 -13.64 15.12
N CYS A 18 4.74 -13.59 14.49
CA CYS A 18 4.48 -14.29 13.22
C CYS A 18 5.39 -13.78 12.10
N TYR A 19 5.53 -12.46 11.92
CA TYR A 19 6.43 -11.90 10.92
C TYR A 19 7.88 -12.28 11.15
N LYS A 20 8.33 -12.29 12.40
CA LYS A 20 9.68 -12.75 12.74
C LYS A 20 9.90 -14.20 12.28
N PHE A 21 8.98 -15.10 12.65
CA PHE A 21 9.06 -16.51 12.25
C PHE A 21 9.05 -16.68 10.72
N LEU A 22 8.14 -15.99 10.03
CA LEU A 22 8.03 -16.06 8.56
C LEU A 22 9.28 -15.49 7.88
N ASN A 23 9.80 -14.36 8.36
CA ASN A 23 11.01 -13.75 7.83
C ASN A 23 12.23 -14.67 8.01
N GLU A 24 12.36 -15.34 9.16
CA GLU A 24 13.40 -16.35 9.35
C GLU A 24 13.21 -17.55 8.41
N ALA A 25 11.97 -18.02 8.22
CA ALA A 25 11.65 -19.16 7.37
C ALA A 25 11.98 -18.93 5.89
N ILE A 26 11.67 -17.74 5.34
CA ILE A 26 11.96 -17.44 3.93
C ILE A 26 13.46 -17.31 3.63
N LEU A 27 14.29 -17.10 4.65
CA LEU A 27 15.74 -17.00 4.52
C LEU A 27 16.44 -18.38 4.50
N LEU A 28 15.71 -19.46 4.82
CA LEU A 28 16.30 -20.81 4.91
C LEU A 28 16.58 -21.43 3.54
N ASN A 29 15.62 -21.38 2.61
CA ASN A 29 15.79 -21.83 1.22
C ASN A 29 14.67 -21.30 0.31
N GLU A 30 14.95 -21.28 -1.00
CA GLU A 30 14.06 -20.75 -2.03
C GLU A 30 12.73 -21.51 -2.19
N THR A 31 12.70 -22.81 -1.89
CA THR A 31 11.45 -23.59 -1.95
C THR A 31 10.48 -23.14 -0.87
N ILE A 32 10.95 -23.02 0.39
CA ILE A 32 10.14 -22.49 1.50
C ILE A 32 9.72 -21.05 1.21
N LYS A 33 10.64 -20.20 0.73
CA LYS A 33 10.34 -18.82 0.34
C LYS A 33 9.19 -18.77 -0.66
N THR A 34 9.24 -19.57 -1.72
CA THR A 34 8.21 -19.61 -2.76
C THR A 34 6.86 -20.03 -2.19
N MET A 35 6.81 -21.06 -1.35
CA MET A 35 5.57 -21.52 -0.72
C MET A 35 4.96 -20.45 0.19
N VAL A 36 5.75 -19.87 1.08
CA VAL A 36 5.31 -18.83 2.01
C VAL A 36 4.82 -17.60 1.25
N VAL A 37 5.58 -17.11 0.28
CA VAL A 37 5.22 -15.94 -0.53
C VAL A 37 3.92 -16.17 -1.30
N THR A 38 3.72 -17.36 -1.87
CA THR A 38 2.50 -17.69 -2.62
C THR A 38 1.26 -17.63 -1.72
N GLU A 39 1.36 -18.18 -0.51
CA GLU A 39 0.25 -18.18 0.44
C GLU A 39 -0.07 -16.76 0.95
N LEU A 40 0.98 -15.99 1.29
CA LEU A 40 0.83 -14.62 1.80
C LEU A 40 0.29 -13.65 0.75
N LYS A 41 0.62 -13.83 -0.53
CA LYS A 41 0.07 -13.01 -1.62
C LYS A 41 -1.42 -13.22 -1.84
N SER A 42 -1.95 -14.39 -1.43
CA SER A 42 -3.35 -14.75 -1.65
C SER A 42 -4.31 -14.19 -0.59
N ASN A 43 -3.79 -13.60 0.49
CA ASN A 43 -4.59 -13.16 1.63
C ASN A 43 -4.12 -11.79 2.18
N PRO A 44 -5.03 -10.95 2.70
CA PRO A 44 -4.64 -9.78 3.48
C PRO A 44 -3.86 -10.22 4.73
N PHE A 45 -2.61 -9.80 4.85
CA PHE A 45 -1.75 -10.23 5.95
C PHE A 45 -0.88 -9.12 6.52
N ILE A 46 -0.80 -7.95 5.88
CA ILE A 46 0.01 -6.83 6.37
C ILE A 46 -0.81 -6.03 7.37
N PHE A 47 -0.34 -5.93 8.61
CA PHE A 47 -1.05 -5.28 9.68
C PHE A 47 -0.78 -3.77 9.67
N VAL A 48 -1.81 -2.97 9.37
CA VAL A 48 -1.78 -1.50 9.33
C VAL A 48 -3.02 -0.99 10.04
N ASP A 49 -2.89 0.01 10.91
CA ASP A 49 -4.01 0.68 11.58
C ASP A 49 -5.08 -0.27 12.17
N SER A 50 -4.65 -1.34 12.83
CA SER A 50 -5.51 -2.36 13.45
C SER A 50 -6.27 -3.28 12.48
N MET A 51 -5.90 -3.32 11.20
CA MET A 51 -6.48 -4.20 10.18
C MET A 51 -5.39 -4.90 9.37
N TYR A 52 -5.75 -6.00 8.72
CA TYR A 52 -4.89 -6.70 7.77
C TYR A 52 -5.28 -6.29 6.35
N VAL A 53 -4.28 -5.87 5.57
CA VAL A 53 -4.45 -5.40 4.19
C VAL A 53 -3.59 -6.21 3.22
N ASP A 54 -3.99 -6.17 1.95
CA ASP A 54 -3.28 -6.79 0.83
C ASP A 54 -1.91 -6.14 0.61
N ALA A 55 -0.92 -6.93 0.18
CA ALA A 55 0.43 -6.44 -0.10
C ALA A 55 0.44 -5.33 -1.16
N GLU A 56 -0.44 -5.41 -2.15
CA GLU A 56 -0.57 -4.44 -3.24
C GLU A 56 -0.99 -3.05 -2.76
N LYS A 57 -1.66 -2.95 -1.60
CA LYS A 57 -2.08 -1.68 -1.00
C LYS A 57 -1.02 -1.05 -0.13
N VAL A 58 0.16 -1.65 0.01
CA VAL A 58 1.21 -1.18 0.93
C VAL A 58 2.48 -0.85 0.17
N ALA A 59 3.07 0.30 0.49
CA ALA A 59 4.41 0.67 0.05
C ALA A 59 5.32 1.03 1.23
N PHE A 60 6.63 0.82 1.08
CA PHE A 60 7.61 1.23 2.10
C PHE A 60 7.64 2.75 2.29
N GLN A 61 7.40 3.51 1.23
CA GLN A 61 7.33 4.97 1.28
C GLN A 61 6.07 5.48 0.59
N LEU A 62 5.31 6.28 1.32
CA LEU A 62 4.16 7.03 0.83
C LEU A 62 4.11 8.36 1.59
N ASN A 63 4.24 9.47 0.88
CA ASN A 63 4.49 10.78 1.49
C ASN A 63 3.22 11.46 2.05
N PHE A 64 2.05 10.84 1.89
CA PHE A 64 0.76 11.39 2.31
C PHE A 64 -0.22 10.29 2.71
N GLU A 65 -1.29 10.66 3.41
CA GLU A 65 -2.32 9.71 3.81
C GLU A 65 -3.26 9.39 2.63
N ALA A 66 -3.35 8.11 2.28
CA ALA A 66 -4.18 7.60 1.19
C ALA A 66 -5.14 6.47 1.62
N ALA A 67 -5.37 6.33 2.93
CA ALA A 67 -6.34 5.39 3.46
C ALA A 67 -7.77 5.72 2.96
N PRO A 68 -8.63 4.72 2.76
CA PRO A 68 -8.41 3.30 2.99
C PRO A 68 -7.81 2.53 1.79
N TYR A 69 -7.36 3.24 0.74
CA TYR A 69 -6.97 2.63 -0.53
C TYR A 69 -5.51 2.20 -0.56
N LEU A 70 -4.61 3.07 -0.11
CA LEU A 70 -3.17 2.81 -0.07
C LEU A 70 -2.62 3.18 1.31
N TYR A 71 -1.59 2.44 1.73
CA TYR A 71 -1.00 2.54 3.05
C TYR A 71 0.52 2.62 2.96
N GLN A 72 1.10 3.36 3.90
CA GLN A 72 2.52 3.26 4.17
C GLN A 72 2.78 2.10 5.14
N MET A 73 3.80 1.29 4.85
CA MET A 73 4.30 0.27 5.76
C MET A 73 4.61 0.88 7.15
N PRO A 74 4.11 0.31 8.26
CA PRO A 74 4.44 0.77 9.60
C PRO A 74 5.95 0.72 9.87
N THR A 75 6.48 1.79 10.47
CA THR A 75 7.94 1.95 10.72
C THR A 75 8.55 0.79 11.51
N LYS A 76 7.80 0.21 12.45
CA LYS A 76 8.21 -0.97 13.24
C LYS A 76 8.54 -2.21 12.40
N TYR A 77 7.96 -2.31 11.21
CA TYR A 77 8.11 -3.45 10.30
C TYR A 77 9.09 -3.17 9.17
N LYS A 78 9.20 -1.90 8.72
CA LYS A 78 10.01 -1.48 7.56
C LYS A 78 11.43 -2.03 7.56
N ASN A 79 12.10 -2.03 8.72
CA ASN A 79 13.50 -2.44 8.82
C ASN A 79 13.67 -3.90 9.25
N ASN A 80 12.75 -4.41 10.08
CA ASN A 80 12.93 -5.72 10.72
C ASN A 80 12.56 -6.90 9.81
N PHE A 81 11.62 -6.70 8.88
CA PHE A 81 11.09 -7.77 8.01
C PHE A 81 11.05 -7.35 6.54
N ARG A 82 12.01 -6.52 6.12
CA ARG A 82 12.05 -5.95 4.77
C ARG A 82 12.02 -7.02 3.68
N GLU A 83 12.85 -8.06 3.81
CA GLU A 83 12.94 -9.17 2.85
C GLU A 83 11.59 -9.88 2.69
N LEU A 84 10.86 -10.11 3.79
CA LEU A 84 9.53 -10.71 3.75
C LEU A 84 8.54 -9.86 2.94
N PHE A 85 8.50 -8.56 3.21
CA PHE A 85 7.57 -7.66 2.53
C PHE A 85 7.95 -7.43 1.07
N GLU A 86 9.23 -7.29 0.74
CA GLU A 86 9.68 -7.20 -0.66
C GLU A 86 9.35 -8.49 -1.42
N SER A 87 9.51 -9.66 -0.78
CA SER A 87 9.20 -10.96 -1.40
C SER A 87 7.72 -11.15 -1.74
N VAL A 88 6.81 -10.59 -0.93
CA VAL A 88 5.37 -10.61 -1.23
C VAL A 88 4.93 -9.49 -2.19
N GLY A 89 5.84 -8.65 -2.65
CA GLY A 89 5.56 -7.60 -3.63
C GLY A 89 5.16 -6.25 -3.05
N VAL A 90 5.44 -5.98 -1.78
CA VAL A 90 5.31 -4.62 -1.22
C VAL A 90 6.25 -3.70 -1.99
N LYS A 91 5.68 -2.63 -2.56
CA LYS A 91 6.41 -1.71 -3.42
C LYS A 91 7.29 -0.78 -2.59
N GLN A 92 8.40 -0.30 -3.16
CA GLN A 92 9.18 0.74 -2.51
C GLN A 92 8.41 2.07 -2.45
N ILE A 93 7.88 2.47 -3.61
CA ILE A 93 6.96 3.59 -3.78
C ILE A 93 5.86 3.16 -4.75
N PHE A 94 4.68 3.77 -4.64
CA PHE A 94 3.60 3.55 -5.61
C PHE A 94 3.90 4.23 -6.94
N THR A 95 3.35 3.67 -8.02
CA THR A 95 3.45 4.21 -9.37
C THR A 95 2.29 5.16 -9.69
N VAL A 96 2.34 5.79 -10.86
CA VAL A 96 1.23 6.62 -11.37
C VAL A 96 -0.04 5.78 -11.56
N GLU A 97 0.10 4.54 -12.03
CA GLU A 97 -1.00 3.59 -12.22
C GLU A 97 -1.66 3.22 -10.89
N ASP A 98 -0.88 2.97 -9.84
CA ASP A 98 -1.42 2.69 -8.51
C ASP A 98 -2.30 3.83 -8.02
N PHE A 99 -1.83 5.07 -8.18
CA PHE A 99 -2.60 6.27 -7.84
C PHE A 99 -3.83 6.46 -8.74
N ALA A 100 -3.72 6.17 -10.04
CA ALA A 100 -4.85 6.24 -10.96
C ALA A 100 -5.95 5.22 -10.60
N SER A 101 -5.57 4.00 -10.21
CA SER A 101 -6.51 2.97 -9.74
C SER A 101 -7.27 3.40 -8.48
N VAL A 102 -6.67 4.21 -7.59
CA VAL A 102 -7.39 4.81 -6.46
C VAL A 102 -8.49 5.76 -6.95
N LEU A 103 -8.18 6.65 -7.90
CA LEU A 103 -9.16 7.57 -8.46
C LEU A 103 -10.31 6.83 -9.16
N GLU A 104 -10.00 5.74 -9.87
CA GLU A 104 -11.00 4.87 -10.48
C GLU A 104 -11.87 4.19 -9.40
N ALA A 105 -11.27 3.68 -8.32
CA ALA A 105 -12.00 3.05 -7.23
C ALA A 105 -12.93 4.05 -6.51
N ILE A 106 -12.49 5.29 -6.29
CA ILE A 106 -13.32 6.38 -5.74
C ILE A 106 -14.50 6.69 -6.65
N LYS A 107 -14.25 6.81 -7.97
CA LYS A 107 -15.31 7.06 -8.97
C LYS A 107 -16.35 5.94 -8.98
N ASN A 108 -15.89 4.68 -8.96
CA ASN A 108 -16.75 3.50 -8.98
C ASN A 108 -17.57 3.37 -7.70
N ALA A 109 -16.96 3.62 -6.53
CA ALA A 109 -17.67 3.61 -5.24
C ALA A 109 -18.80 4.66 -5.20
N ASN A 110 -18.58 5.81 -5.84
CA ASN A 110 -19.54 6.89 -5.86
C ASN A 110 -20.66 6.73 -6.91
N ASN A 111 -20.63 5.74 -7.83
CA ASN A 111 -21.73 5.41 -8.76
C ASN A 111 -22.41 6.64 -9.43
N CYS A 112 -21.64 7.62 -9.90
CA CYS A 112 -22.13 8.89 -10.46
C CYS A 112 -22.91 9.80 -9.48
N ARG A 113 -22.84 9.55 -8.18
CA ARG A 113 -23.33 10.45 -7.13
C ARG A 113 -22.28 11.52 -6.82
N LYS A 114 -22.71 12.54 -6.06
CA LYS A 114 -21.79 13.55 -5.53
C LYS A 114 -20.73 12.87 -4.67
N ILE A 115 -19.48 13.12 -5.01
CA ILE A 115 -18.32 12.69 -4.24
C ILE A 115 -18.42 13.24 -2.82
N SER A 116 -18.04 12.44 -1.83
CA SER A 116 -17.93 12.92 -0.45
C SER A 116 -16.77 13.91 -0.31
N GLU A 117 -16.81 14.78 0.70
CA GLU A 117 -15.71 15.70 0.97
C GLU A 117 -14.39 14.93 1.19
N ASN A 118 -14.44 13.82 1.92
CA ASN A 118 -13.26 12.98 2.18
C ASN A 118 -12.66 12.40 0.89
N ASP A 119 -13.50 11.87 0.00
CA ASP A 119 -13.08 11.32 -1.28
C ASP A 119 -12.52 12.40 -2.21
N PHE A 120 -13.10 13.61 -2.18
CA PHE A 120 -12.60 14.74 -2.96
C PHE A 120 -11.23 15.18 -2.46
N GLN A 121 -11.06 15.33 -1.14
CA GLN A 121 -9.78 15.69 -0.54
C GLN A 121 -8.71 14.61 -0.78
N LEU A 122 -9.09 13.34 -0.73
CA LEU A 122 -8.22 12.23 -1.09
C LEU A 122 -7.83 12.30 -2.58
N SER A 123 -8.79 12.46 -3.49
CA SER A 123 -8.52 12.58 -4.92
C SER A 123 -7.54 13.72 -5.22
N ARG A 124 -7.71 14.87 -4.54
CA ARG A 124 -6.80 16.02 -4.66
C ARG A 124 -5.38 15.69 -4.22
N ARG A 125 -5.20 14.97 -3.10
CA ARG A 125 -3.88 14.51 -2.62
C ARG A 125 -3.25 13.51 -3.59
N ILE A 126 -4.02 12.54 -4.07
CA ILE A 126 -3.57 11.54 -5.05
C ILE A 126 -3.05 12.22 -6.32
N ILE A 127 -3.76 13.23 -6.83
CA ILE A 127 -3.32 13.98 -8.02
C ILE A 127 -2.09 14.83 -7.73
N SER A 128 -2.11 15.64 -6.67
CA SER A 128 -1.07 16.66 -6.42
C SER A 128 0.22 16.12 -5.81
N GLU A 129 0.11 15.17 -4.88
CA GLU A 129 1.25 14.60 -4.13
C GLU A 129 1.69 13.25 -4.71
N GLY A 130 0.76 12.48 -5.27
CA GLY A 130 1.04 11.20 -5.92
C GLY A 130 1.46 11.36 -7.38
N ILE A 131 0.48 11.54 -8.27
CA ILE A 131 0.69 11.56 -9.72
C ILE A 131 1.64 12.70 -10.12
N TRP A 132 1.29 13.94 -9.79
CA TRP A 132 2.10 15.11 -10.12
C TRP A 132 3.49 15.04 -9.50
N GLY A 133 3.60 14.54 -8.28
CA GLY A 133 4.88 14.31 -7.60
C GLY A 133 5.85 13.41 -8.38
N LEU A 134 5.34 12.44 -9.14
CA LEU A 134 6.14 11.51 -9.93
C LEU A 134 6.48 12.03 -11.34
N ILE A 135 5.61 12.85 -11.94
CA ILE A 135 5.76 13.30 -13.33
C ILE A 135 6.34 14.70 -13.50
N ARG A 136 6.30 15.55 -12.45
CA ARG A 136 6.73 16.97 -12.54
C ARG A 136 8.12 17.18 -13.14
N GLU A 137 9.03 16.23 -12.91
CA GLU A 137 10.42 16.28 -13.36
C GLU A 137 10.67 15.48 -14.64
N LYS A 138 9.63 14.92 -15.26
CA LYS A 138 9.70 14.14 -16.50
C LYS A 138 9.37 15.03 -17.70
N SER A 139 9.90 14.66 -18.87
CA SER A 139 9.59 15.37 -20.12
C SER A 139 8.16 15.06 -20.59
N GLN A 140 7.58 15.97 -21.37
CA GLN A 140 6.26 15.78 -21.98
C GLN A 140 6.20 14.49 -22.82
N ASP A 141 7.20 14.25 -23.68
CA ASP A 141 7.30 13.04 -24.50
C ASP A 141 7.31 11.75 -23.65
N PHE A 142 7.95 11.78 -22.47
CA PHE A 142 7.95 10.64 -21.56
C PHE A 142 6.54 10.39 -20.99
N CYS A 143 5.85 11.45 -20.59
CA CYS A 143 4.50 11.35 -20.06
C CYS A 143 3.49 10.89 -21.12
N GLU A 144 3.56 11.43 -22.35
CA GLU A 144 2.69 11.01 -23.45
C GLU A 144 2.91 9.53 -23.80
N LYS A 145 4.17 9.10 -23.85
CA LYS A 145 4.52 7.72 -24.18
C LYS A 145 4.09 6.69 -23.11
N ASN A 146 4.24 7.02 -21.82
CA ASN A 146 4.00 6.06 -20.74
C ASN A 146 2.61 6.21 -20.09
N TYR A 147 2.03 7.41 -20.12
CA TYR A 147 0.81 7.74 -19.40
C TYR A 147 -0.25 8.41 -20.28
N GLY A 148 -0.13 8.37 -21.62
CA GLY A 148 -1.06 9.05 -22.53
C GLY A 148 -2.53 8.62 -22.45
N GLN A 149 -2.84 7.52 -21.74
CA GLN A 149 -4.21 7.10 -21.43
C GLN A 149 -4.78 7.75 -20.16
N ILE A 150 -3.91 8.30 -19.31
CA ILE A 150 -4.28 9.01 -18.10
C ILE A 150 -4.35 10.50 -18.47
N PRO A 151 -5.51 11.16 -18.35
CA PRO A 151 -5.59 12.60 -18.55
C PRO A 151 -4.82 13.28 -17.42
N LEU A 152 -3.55 13.62 -17.69
CA LEU A 152 -2.69 14.35 -16.77
C LEU A 152 -3.05 15.84 -16.82
N PRO A 153 -2.98 16.56 -15.68
CA PRO A 153 -3.19 18.01 -15.63
C PRO A 153 -2.18 18.81 -16.46
#